data_AF-A0A917Z2V3-F1
#
_entry.id   AF-A0A917Z2V3-F1
#
_cell.length_a   1.000
_cell.length_b   1.000
_cell.length_c   1.000
_cell.angle_alpha   90.00
_cell.angle_beta   90.00
_cell.angle_gamma   90.00
#
_symmetry.space_group_name_H-M   'P 1'
#
loop_
_entity.id
_entity.type
_entity.pdbx_description
1 polymer ?
#
loop_
_entity_poly.entity_id
_entity_poly.type
_entity_poly.pdbx_seq_one_letter_code
_entity_poly.pdbx_strand_id
1 'polypeptide(L)'
;MSRIAQSLILVSLAVAGNEAIAAPNDTEAYYLCANKITDNTSWTFGTAPAYCDIEPFGDPEFVRTYLSEIAFNTAEPTADERARYMNALNATIRDGAAYYLSVRKPDASTAEQEAWVEAIKAVANQETFWSHYRDAVVDGRMKMMRGDSGHGHGMMQVDDRWHFASINEGKGWQIFENMLYAMEIFYSEWQNAEQASCLSAPDNWFERTRAAYAAYNGGPSRICRWHDNPVWQDEGFLGKFEAKSWLNYIAAPDAIAPVDVACMLEGVEFCVPEYVPPAHSIENPETPWQYNYLELTSGEICLLENGGFHCVLQQQDAPCLNAMFDRVSIAKAIKLDQAETDAYPKTLYEKHQCLANLENSFAVGQSVIAEKATNIRHTAAGTDTQHDAVKGKVYQILDVVAGTPADQSRYYRIRYNADSEGYIYAGGVRDFSSWASAATHESLPDSDKLIAMTGDTLYVVNAQGIPVKDAPGEPGTEIGKFEKGDALEVHSTQSMGEHNEIYYEVSTNALRGFIYSGSLLPSSDLASWTSFEAPEPETPPTPEPPVTEPPAQQDSGGGSLSYALLLLLYVIRKRRL
;
A
#
# COMPACT_ATOMS: atom_id res chain seq x y z
N MET A 1 -23.09 27.35 69.24
CA MET A 1 -24.23 26.44 68.96
C MET A 1 -24.86 26.83 67.63
N SER A 2 -25.04 25.85 66.73
CA SER A 2 -25.92 25.84 65.54
C SER A 2 -25.74 26.93 64.47
N ARG A 3 -25.06 26.63 63.35
CA ARG A 3 -25.63 26.27 62.02
C ARG A 3 -26.71 27.25 61.52
N ILE A 4 -26.41 27.97 60.41
CA ILE A 4 -27.22 28.09 59.18
C ILE A 4 -26.45 28.87 58.10
N ALA A 5 -26.26 28.21 56.96
CA ALA A 5 -26.11 28.68 55.57
C ALA A 5 -25.06 29.75 55.21
N GLN A 6 -23.89 29.29 54.74
CA GLN A 6 -23.11 29.97 53.71
C GLN A 6 -23.65 29.56 52.33
N SER A 7 -24.11 30.53 51.56
CA SER A 7 -24.34 30.39 50.12
C SER A 7 -23.97 31.70 49.47
N LEU A 8 -22.74 31.81 48.98
CA LEU A 8 -22.36 32.78 47.96
C LEU A 8 -20.98 32.43 47.42
N ILE A 9 -20.88 32.52 46.09
CA ILE A 9 -19.69 32.42 45.23
C ILE A 9 -19.46 31.03 44.62
N LEU A 10 -20.06 30.82 43.45
CA LEU A 10 -19.44 30.12 42.33
C LEU A 10 -19.95 30.74 41.03
N VAL A 11 -19.33 31.86 40.65
CA VAL A 11 -19.32 32.35 39.26
C VAL A 11 -17.92 32.10 38.77
N SER A 12 -17.75 31.02 37.99
CA SER A 12 -16.54 30.74 37.23
C SER A 12 -16.87 29.69 36.16
N LEU A 13 -16.69 30.13 34.91
CA LEU A 13 -16.29 29.34 33.76
C LEU A 13 -17.27 28.27 33.23
N ALA A 14 -18.09 28.72 32.28
CA ALA A 14 -18.42 27.92 31.11
C ALA A 14 -18.42 28.83 29.87
N VAL A 15 -17.25 29.35 29.51
CA VAL A 15 -17.01 29.68 28.11
C VAL A 15 -16.77 28.34 27.45
N ALA A 16 -17.85 27.76 26.92
CA ALA A 16 -17.76 26.68 25.95
C ALA A 16 -17.03 27.26 24.74
N GLY A 17 -15.70 27.08 24.71
CA GLY A 17 -14.96 27.15 23.48
C GLY A 17 -15.45 25.97 22.64
N ASN A 18 -16.21 26.26 21.59
CA ASN A 18 -16.26 25.40 20.43
C ASN A 18 -14.83 25.32 19.91
N GLU A 19 -14.05 24.35 20.36
CA GLU A 19 -12.88 23.93 19.60
C GLU A 19 -13.43 23.28 18.33
N ALA A 20 -13.61 24.11 17.30
CA ALA A 20 -13.45 23.63 15.95
C ALA A 20 -12.04 23.05 15.92
N ILE A 21 -11.93 21.72 15.98
CA ILE A 21 -10.70 21.03 15.64
C ILE A 21 -10.40 21.54 14.23
N ALA A 22 -9.34 22.35 14.08
CA ALA A 22 -8.92 22.76 12.75
C ALA A 22 -8.47 21.50 12.02
N ALA A 23 -8.71 21.45 10.71
CA ALA A 23 -8.20 20.33 9.94
C ALA A 23 -6.67 20.25 10.11
N PRO A 24 -6.10 19.05 10.29
CA PRO A 24 -4.69 18.89 10.61
C PRO A 24 -3.76 19.37 9.49
N ASN A 25 -4.25 19.42 8.25
CA ASN A 25 -3.49 19.91 7.09
C ASN A 25 -4.26 21.00 6.35
N ASP A 26 -3.54 22.05 5.91
CA ASP A 26 -4.06 23.17 5.11
C ASP A 26 -3.76 22.92 3.63
N THR A 27 -4.42 21.91 3.05
CA THR A 27 -4.37 21.64 1.62
C THR A 27 -5.17 22.70 0.86
N GLU A 28 -4.74 23.08 -0.34
CA GLU A 28 -5.55 23.95 -1.18
C GLU A 28 -6.74 23.18 -1.78
N ALA A 29 -7.83 23.89 -2.08
CA ALA A 29 -8.95 23.30 -2.79
C ALA A 29 -8.48 22.75 -4.14
N TYR A 30 -8.80 21.48 -4.44
CA TYR A 30 -8.32 20.76 -5.62
C TYR A 30 -6.79 20.54 -5.61
N TYR A 31 -6.23 20.24 -4.44
CA TYR A 31 -4.83 19.82 -4.29
C TYR A 31 -4.42 18.78 -5.35
N LEU A 32 -3.31 19.06 -6.05
CA LEU A 32 -2.77 18.29 -7.19
C LEU A 32 -3.78 17.98 -8.31
N CYS A 33 -4.73 18.87 -8.57
CA CYS A 33 -5.70 18.70 -9.65
C CYS A 33 -5.22 19.32 -10.96
N ALA A 34 -4.57 18.53 -11.80
CA ALA A 34 -4.32 18.91 -13.19
C ALA A 34 -5.56 18.67 -14.08
N ASN A 35 -5.69 19.48 -15.14
CA ASN A 35 -6.72 19.37 -16.19
C ASN A 35 -8.14 19.12 -15.65
N LYS A 36 -8.54 19.95 -14.68
CA LYS A 36 -9.84 19.89 -14.04
C LYS A 36 -10.98 19.98 -15.05
N ILE A 37 -11.94 19.06 -14.96
CA ILE A 37 -13.19 19.08 -15.71
C ILE A 37 -14.36 19.36 -14.78
N THR A 38 -15.13 20.39 -15.12
CA THR A 38 -16.47 20.68 -14.58
C THR A 38 -17.53 20.75 -15.67
N ASP A 39 -17.13 20.61 -16.94
CA ASP A 39 -18.06 20.62 -18.05
C ASP A 39 -18.73 19.24 -18.15
N ASN A 40 -20.04 19.23 -18.38
CA ASN A 40 -20.85 18.00 -18.41
C ASN A 40 -20.65 17.14 -17.14
N THR A 41 -20.49 17.79 -15.99
CA THR A 41 -20.59 17.17 -14.66
C THR A 41 -21.90 17.62 -14.01
N SER A 42 -22.42 16.78 -13.12
CA SER A 42 -23.60 17.10 -12.33
C SER A 42 -23.62 16.22 -11.09
N TRP A 43 -24.30 16.63 -10.03
CA TRP A 43 -24.54 15.76 -8.86
C TRP A 43 -25.54 14.64 -9.21
N THR A 44 -25.13 13.75 -10.11
CA THR A 44 -25.85 12.57 -10.57
C THR A 44 -24.87 11.43 -10.78
N PHE A 45 -25.40 10.21 -10.85
CA PHE A 45 -24.61 9.00 -10.88
C PHE A 45 -23.56 8.96 -11.99
N GLY A 46 -22.31 8.68 -11.60
CA GLY A 46 -21.12 8.59 -12.46
C GLY A 46 -20.59 9.93 -13.00
N THR A 47 -21.18 11.07 -12.63
CA THR A 47 -20.80 12.38 -13.17
C THR A 47 -20.61 13.48 -12.11
N ALA A 48 -20.67 13.13 -10.82
CA ALA A 48 -20.49 14.07 -9.72
C ALA A 48 -19.01 14.41 -9.50
N PRO A 49 -18.71 15.58 -8.91
CA PRO A 49 -19.13 16.90 -9.36
C PRO A 49 -18.04 17.61 -10.18
N ALA A 50 -16.78 17.18 -10.05
CA ALA A 50 -15.63 17.62 -10.80
C ALA A 50 -14.65 16.46 -10.94
N TYR A 51 -13.77 16.49 -11.93
CA TYR A 51 -12.79 15.44 -12.19
C TYR A 51 -11.42 16.03 -12.44
N CYS A 52 -10.38 15.38 -11.92
CA CYS A 52 -8.98 15.78 -12.10
C CYS A 52 -8.18 14.60 -12.62
N ASP A 53 -7.03 14.86 -13.23
CA ASP A 53 -6.13 13.78 -13.64
C ASP A 53 -5.78 12.88 -12.45
N ILE A 54 -5.76 11.57 -12.71
CA ILE A 54 -5.43 10.57 -11.70
C ILE A 54 -3.91 10.43 -11.48
N GLU A 55 -3.10 10.81 -12.46
CA GLU A 55 -1.63 10.68 -12.48
C GLU A 55 -0.92 11.13 -11.19
N PRO A 56 -1.29 12.25 -10.53
CA PRO A 56 -0.60 12.71 -9.32
C PRO A 56 -0.77 11.81 -8.10
N PHE A 57 -1.71 10.86 -8.17
CA PHE A 57 -2.04 9.96 -7.08
C PHE A 57 -1.87 8.49 -7.49
N GLY A 58 -2.22 8.14 -8.74
CA GLY A 58 -2.42 6.77 -9.19
C GLY A 58 -1.92 6.45 -10.60
N ASP A 59 -2.32 5.28 -11.10
CA ASP A 59 -1.94 4.79 -12.43
C ASP A 59 -3.15 4.82 -13.41
N PRO A 60 -3.16 5.76 -14.37
CA PRO A 60 -4.18 5.81 -15.42
C PRO A 60 -4.33 4.50 -16.20
N GLU A 61 -3.21 3.83 -16.48
CA GLU A 61 -3.19 2.67 -17.36
C GLU A 61 -3.69 1.43 -16.63
N PHE A 62 -3.39 1.31 -15.34
CA PHE A 62 -4.02 0.33 -14.47
C PHE A 62 -5.55 0.45 -14.51
N VAL A 63 -6.08 1.67 -14.34
CA VAL A 63 -7.54 1.89 -14.37
C VAL A 63 -8.13 1.53 -15.73
N ARG A 64 -7.50 1.95 -16.84
CA ARG A 64 -7.98 1.60 -18.19
C ARG A 64 -7.94 0.10 -18.45
N THR A 65 -6.91 -0.57 -17.98
CA THR A 65 -6.69 -1.99 -18.28
C THR A 65 -7.58 -2.89 -17.42
N TYR A 66 -7.67 -2.61 -16.12
CA TYR A 66 -8.28 -3.53 -15.16
C TYR A 66 -9.61 -3.04 -14.58
N LEU A 67 -9.86 -1.73 -14.56
CA LEU A 67 -11.03 -1.12 -13.91
C LEU A 67 -11.93 -0.35 -14.89
N SER A 68 -11.77 -0.54 -16.20
CA SER A 68 -12.54 0.21 -17.21
C SER A 68 -14.05 0.02 -17.10
N GLU A 69 -14.50 -1.18 -16.69
CA GLU A 69 -15.92 -1.43 -16.47
C GLU A 69 -16.52 -0.63 -15.30
N ILE A 70 -15.70 -0.19 -14.35
CA ILE A 70 -16.12 0.68 -13.24
C ILE A 70 -15.61 2.11 -13.40
N ALA A 71 -15.18 2.49 -14.61
CA ALA A 71 -14.89 3.86 -15.01
C ALA A 71 -16.00 4.40 -15.93
N PHE A 72 -16.40 5.66 -15.72
CA PHE A 72 -17.44 6.28 -16.53
C PHE A 72 -16.87 6.72 -17.88
N ASN A 73 -17.31 6.10 -18.96
CA ASN A 73 -16.83 6.34 -20.32
C ASN A 73 -17.58 7.51 -20.98
N THR A 74 -16.88 8.63 -21.18
CA THR A 74 -17.49 9.82 -21.79
C THR A 74 -17.62 9.77 -23.32
N ALA A 75 -17.12 8.72 -23.97
CA ALA A 75 -17.36 8.47 -25.39
C ALA A 75 -18.83 8.12 -25.67
N GLU A 76 -19.50 7.55 -24.68
CA GLU A 76 -20.85 7.01 -24.81
C GLU A 76 -21.93 8.04 -24.39
N PRO A 77 -23.15 7.94 -24.94
CA PRO A 77 -24.27 8.75 -24.48
C PRO A 77 -24.51 8.55 -22.98
N THR A 78 -24.64 9.64 -22.23
CA THR A 78 -24.68 9.63 -20.76
C THR A 78 -25.79 8.75 -20.19
N ALA A 79 -26.94 8.62 -20.87
CA ALA A 79 -28.02 7.74 -20.40
C ALA A 79 -27.65 6.26 -20.48
N ASP A 80 -27.07 5.84 -21.60
CA ASP A 80 -26.68 4.45 -21.86
C ASP A 80 -25.48 4.07 -20.98
N GLU A 81 -24.48 4.96 -20.91
CA GLU A 81 -23.32 4.76 -20.08
C GLU A 81 -23.67 4.70 -18.60
N ARG A 82 -24.58 5.57 -18.12
CA ARG A 82 -25.01 5.51 -16.72
C ARG A 82 -25.66 4.18 -16.39
N ALA A 83 -26.46 3.61 -17.30
CA ALA A 83 -27.04 2.29 -17.06
C ALA A 83 -25.95 1.22 -16.94
N ARG A 84 -24.99 1.17 -17.86
CA ARG A 84 -23.86 0.23 -17.81
C ARG A 84 -23.06 0.40 -16.51
N TYR A 85 -22.59 1.62 -16.27
CA TYR A 85 -21.78 2.01 -15.12
C TYR A 85 -22.47 1.68 -13.79
N MET A 86 -23.76 1.98 -13.65
CA MET A 86 -24.49 1.73 -12.40
C MET A 86 -24.72 0.26 -12.11
N ASN A 87 -24.88 -0.59 -13.13
CA ASN A 87 -24.93 -2.04 -12.91
C ASN A 87 -23.59 -2.56 -12.38
N ALA A 88 -22.48 -2.15 -13.02
CA ALA A 88 -21.13 -2.52 -12.60
C ALA A 88 -20.83 -2.03 -11.16
N LEU A 89 -21.04 -0.74 -10.88
CA LEU A 89 -20.80 -0.16 -9.55
C LEU A 89 -21.73 -0.74 -8.48
N ASN A 90 -22.99 -1.07 -8.81
CA ASN A 90 -23.87 -1.74 -7.85
C ASN A 90 -23.28 -3.08 -7.42
N ALA A 91 -22.81 -3.89 -8.36
CA ALA A 91 -22.21 -5.18 -8.07
C ALA A 91 -20.93 -5.00 -7.24
N THR A 92 -20.05 -4.08 -7.65
CA THR A 92 -18.81 -3.76 -6.92
C THR A 92 -19.07 -3.30 -5.48
N ILE A 93 -20.00 -2.37 -5.26
CA ILE A 93 -20.34 -1.86 -3.92
C ILE A 93 -21.02 -2.93 -3.07
N ARG A 94 -21.94 -3.69 -3.67
CA ARG A 94 -22.66 -4.79 -2.99
C ARG A 94 -21.68 -5.84 -2.48
N ASP A 95 -20.84 -6.34 -3.37
CA ASP A 95 -19.91 -7.43 -3.07
C ASP A 95 -18.81 -6.97 -2.11
N GLY A 96 -18.35 -5.72 -2.25
CA GLY A 96 -17.37 -5.14 -1.33
C GLY A 96 -17.89 -4.93 0.07
N ALA A 97 -19.12 -4.41 0.20
CA ALA A 97 -19.76 -4.25 1.50
C ALA A 97 -20.02 -5.60 2.18
N ALA A 98 -20.50 -6.60 1.42
CA ALA A 98 -20.77 -7.94 1.92
C ALA A 98 -19.48 -8.65 2.37
N TYR A 99 -18.43 -8.62 1.52
CA TYR A 99 -17.13 -9.18 1.85
C TYR A 99 -16.53 -8.54 3.11
N TYR A 100 -16.49 -7.20 3.15
CA TYR A 100 -15.96 -6.47 4.31
C TYR A 100 -16.63 -6.89 5.62
N LEU A 101 -17.96 -6.94 5.65
CA LEU A 101 -18.68 -7.35 6.86
C LEU A 101 -18.43 -8.83 7.19
N SER A 102 -18.35 -9.71 6.19
CA SER A 102 -18.08 -11.14 6.43
C SER A 102 -16.73 -11.39 7.10
N VAL A 103 -15.73 -10.54 6.81
CA VAL A 103 -14.40 -10.60 7.45
C VAL A 103 -14.45 -9.98 8.85
N ARG A 104 -15.08 -8.81 9.01
CA ARG A 104 -15.10 -8.06 10.28
C ARG A 104 -16.08 -8.61 11.32
N LYS A 105 -17.16 -9.24 10.88
CA LYS A 105 -18.19 -9.85 11.71
C LYS A 105 -18.75 -11.12 11.04
N PRO A 106 -18.01 -12.25 11.08
CA PRO A 106 -18.42 -13.49 10.43
C PRO A 106 -19.75 -14.07 10.92
N ASP A 107 -20.20 -13.68 12.12
CA ASP A 107 -21.44 -14.10 12.76
C ASP A 107 -22.61 -13.11 12.57
N ALA A 108 -22.45 -12.10 11.70
CA ALA A 108 -23.52 -11.17 11.38
C ALA A 108 -24.75 -11.91 10.82
N SER A 109 -25.94 -11.55 11.33
CA SER A 109 -27.20 -12.12 10.82
C SER A 109 -27.48 -11.69 9.38
N THR A 110 -28.25 -12.47 8.62
CA THR A 110 -28.64 -12.09 7.25
C THR A 110 -29.30 -10.70 7.18
N ALA A 111 -30.15 -10.36 8.16
CA ALA A 111 -30.78 -9.04 8.22
C ALA A 111 -29.78 -7.91 8.45
N GLU A 112 -28.73 -8.15 9.24
CA GLU A 112 -27.64 -7.18 9.44
C GLU A 112 -26.81 -7.03 8.17
N GLN A 113 -26.48 -8.13 7.49
CA GLN A 113 -25.74 -8.12 6.22
C GLN A 113 -26.48 -7.32 5.15
N GLU A 114 -27.77 -7.58 4.96
CA GLU A 114 -28.61 -6.84 4.01
C GLU A 114 -28.68 -5.35 4.35
N ALA A 115 -28.88 -5.02 5.64
CA ALA A 115 -28.95 -3.63 6.06
C ALA A 115 -27.61 -2.90 5.94
N TRP A 116 -26.50 -3.57 6.23
CA TRP A 116 -25.15 -3.05 6.05
C TRP A 116 -24.87 -2.73 4.58
N VAL A 117 -25.11 -3.67 3.67
CA VAL A 117 -24.93 -3.47 2.23
C VAL A 117 -25.74 -2.27 1.74
N GLU A 118 -26.99 -2.15 2.19
CA GLU A 118 -27.84 -1.03 1.82
C GLU A 118 -27.37 0.31 2.42
N ALA A 119 -26.89 0.30 3.66
CA ALA A 119 -26.29 1.47 4.31
C ALA A 119 -25.07 1.96 3.51
N ILE A 120 -24.16 1.07 3.11
CA ILE A 120 -22.97 1.42 2.33
C ILE A 120 -23.34 1.97 0.95
N LYS A 121 -24.35 1.41 0.28
CA LYS A 121 -24.90 1.98 -0.97
C LYS A 121 -25.40 3.41 -0.77
N ALA A 122 -26.07 3.68 0.34
CA ALA A 122 -26.55 5.02 0.67
C ALA A 122 -25.41 5.98 1.03
N VAL A 123 -24.36 5.53 1.75
CA VAL A 123 -23.16 6.35 2.01
C VAL A 123 -22.49 6.72 0.68
N ALA A 124 -22.27 5.75 -0.20
CA ALA A 124 -21.71 6.02 -1.52
C ALA A 124 -22.57 7.03 -2.32
N ASN A 125 -23.91 6.92 -2.27
CA ASN A 125 -24.79 7.87 -2.95
C ASN A 125 -24.72 9.25 -2.30
N GLN A 126 -24.70 9.30 -0.98
CA GLN A 126 -24.67 10.54 -0.23
C GLN A 126 -23.42 11.34 -0.51
N GLU A 127 -22.26 10.68 -0.42
CA GLU A 127 -20.97 11.34 -0.55
C GLU A 127 -20.60 11.58 -2.02
N THR A 128 -20.95 10.68 -2.95
CA THR A 128 -20.34 10.71 -4.30
C THR A 128 -21.28 10.48 -5.46
N PHE A 129 -22.56 10.18 -5.22
CA PHE A 129 -23.44 9.64 -6.27
C PHE A 129 -22.74 8.50 -7.03
N TRP A 130 -22.05 7.62 -6.31
CA TRP A 130 -21.31 6.48 -6.85
C TRP A 130 -20.31 6.85 -7.95
N SER A 131 -19.76 8.07 -7.92
CA SER A 131 -18.83 8.56 -8.93
C SER A 131 -17.39 8.36 -8.44
N HIS A 132 -16.53 7.83 -9.31
CA HIS A 132 -15.12 7.65 -8.97
C HIS A 132 -14.18 7.91 -10.15
N TYR A 133 -14.05 6.99 -11.11
CA TYR A 133 -13.25 7.19 -12.31
C TYR A 133 -14.06 7.72 -13.48
N ARG A 134 -13.40 8.47 -14.35
CA ARG A 134 -13.96 8.98 -15.61
C ARG A 134 -12.91 8.92 -16.70
N ASP A 135 -13.21 8.19 -17.76
CA ASP A 135 -12.41 8.18 -18.98
C ASP A 135 -12.85 9.35 -19.86
N ALA A 136 -12.05 10.41 -19.89
CA ALA A 136 -12.40 11.68 -20.49
C ALA A 136 -11.91 11.77 -21.94
N VAL A 137 -12.84 11.64 -22.90
CA VAL A 137 -12.53 11.75 -24.34
C VAL A 137 -12.10 13.16 -24.73
N VAL A 138 -12.54 14.19 -23.98
CA VAL A 138 -12.22 15.59 -24.29
C VAL A 138 -10.72 15.88 -24.31
N ASP A 139 -9.94 15.19 -23.47
CA ASP A 139 -8.48 15.32 -23.40
C ASP A 139 -7.73 13.98 -23.43
N GLY A 140 -8.45 12.85 -23.55
CA GLY A 140 -7.91 11.49 -23.60
C GLY A 140 -7.33 11.01 -22.27
N ARG A 141 -7.66 11.66 -21.14
CA ARG A 141 -7.05 11.37 -19.83
C ARG A 141 -7.99 10.59 -18.93
N MET A 142 -7.43 9.63 -18.17
CA MET A 142 -8.14 9.01 -17.07
C MET A 142 -8.19 9.98 -15.89
N LYS A 143 -9.38 10.14 -15.31
CA LYS A 143 -9.63 11.12 -14.26
C LYS A 143 -10.30 10.50 -13.06
N MET A 144 -10.09 11.12 -11.92
CA MET A 144 -10.73 10.79 -10.66
C MET A 144 -11.63 11.93 -10.19
N MET A 145 -12.77 11.56 -9.62
CA MET A 145 -13.74 12.46 -9.02
C MET A 145 -13.12 13.26 -7.86
N ARG A 146 -13.42 14.56 -7.82
CA ARG A 146 -13.15 15.44 -6.69
C ARG A 146 -14.42 16.08 -6.18
N GLY A 147 -14.60 15.99 -4.87
CA GLY A 147 -15.78 16.44 -4.13
C GLY A 147 -15.44 17.41 -3.00
N ASP A 148 -16.40 17.66 -2.11
CA ASP A 148 -16.28 18.56 -0.95
C ASP A 148 -15.45 19.83 -1.19
N SER A 149 -15.96 20.71 -2.07
CA SER A 149 -15.29 21.96 -2.45
C SER A 149 -13.87 21.80 -3.02
N GLY A 150 -13.49 20.60 -3.44
CA GLY A 150 -12.18 20.23 -3.98
C GLY A 150 -11.31 19.39 -3.06
N HIS A 151 -11.74 19.09 -1.84
CA HIS A 151 -10.96 18.32 -0.85
C HIS A 151 -11.29 16.84 -0.81
N GLY A 152 -12.49 16.44 -1.23
CA GLY A 152 -12.89 15.04 -1.27
C GLY A 152 -12.25 14.33 -2.46
N HIS A 153 -11.69 13.15 -2.24
CA HIS A 153 -11.14 12.28 -3.28
C HIS A 153 -12.03 11.06 -3.49
N GLY A 154 -12.42 10.83 -4.75
CA GLY A 154 -12.99 9.56 -5.16
C GLY A 154 -14.29 9.15 -4.45
N MET A 155 -14.49 7.84 -4.35
CA MET A 155 -15.69 7.17 -3.85
C MET A 155 -15.76 7.37 -2.35
N MET A 156 -16.95 7.65 -1.81
CA MET A 156 -17.18 8.00 -0.40
C MET A 156 -16.38 9.21 0.16
N GLN A 157 -15.73 10.00 -0.72
CA GLN A 157 -15.01 11.27 -0.44
C GLN A 157 -14.01 11.21 0.71
N VAL A 158 -12.82 10.65 0.46
CA VAL A 158 -11.70 10.78 1.41
C VAL A 158 -11.15 12.20 1.37
N ASP A 159 -11.35 12.97 2.46
CA ASP A 159 -10.99 14.38 2.56
C ASP A 159 -9.49 14.59 2.83
N ASP A 160 -8.80 15.28 1.93
CA ASP A 160 -7.35 15.53 2.04
C ASP A 160 -6.92 16.44 3.19
N ARG A 161 -7.84 17.13 3.85
CA ARG A 161 -7.53 17.97 5.02
C ARG A 161 -7.41 17.12 6.28
N TRP A 162 -8.22 16.07 6.38
CA TRP A 162 -8.35 15.20 7.55
C TRP A 162 -7.63 13.86 7.41
N HIS A 163 -7.54 13.37 6.18
CA HIS A 163 -7.01 12.03 5.86
C HIS A 163 -5.76 12.11 4.97
N PHE A 164 -5.02 13.22 5.08
CA PHE A 164 -3.84 13.50 4.25
C PHE A 164 -2.79 12.38 4.25
N ALA A 165 -2.59 11.70 5.39
CA ALA A 165 -1.70 10.55 5.46
C ALA A 165 -2.13 9.43 4.50
N SER A 166 -3.42 9.08 4.47
CA SER A 166 -3.96 8.08 3.55
C SER A 166 -3.91 8.55 2.09
N ILE A 167 -4.04 9.85 1.83
CA ILE A 167 -3.84 10.43 0.49
C ILE A 167 -2.38 10.32 0.05
N ASN A 168 -1.41 10.59 0.93
CA ASN A 168 0.03 10.45 0.62
C ASN A 168 0.50 9.00 0.55
N GLU A 169 -0.21 8.09 1.22
CA GLU A 169 -0.09 6.65 1.01
C GLU A 169 -0.83 6.19 -0.26
N GLY A 170 -1.46 7.11 -1.00
CA GLY A 170 -2.15 6.95 -2.30
C GLY A 170 -3.33 6.01 -2.27
N LYS A 171 -3.89 5.83 -1.09
CA LYS A 171 -5.20 5.20 -0.91
C LYS A 171 -6.33 6.10 -1.42
N GLY A 172 -6.05 7.38 -1.63
CA GLY A 172 -7.01 8.39 -2.10
C GLY A 172 -7.51 8.19 -3.53
N TRP A 173 -6.80 7.44 -4.38
CA TRP A 173 -7.20 7.28 -5.78
C TRP A 173 -7.79 5.93 -6.13
N GLN A 174 -7.44 4.88 -5.40
CA GLN A 174 -7.88 3.53 -5.71
C GLN A 174 -9.30 3.34 -5.14
N ILE A 175 -10.26 2.91 -5.96
CA ILE A 175 -11.68 2.86 -5.56
C ILE A 175 -11.97 1.93 -4.36
N PHE A 176 -11.32 0.77 -4.31
CA PHE A 176 -11.41 -0.23 -3.25
C PHE A 176 -10.73 0.24 -1.98
N GLU A 177 -9.58 0.90 -2.06
CA GLU A 177 -8.94 1.52 -0.89
C GLU A 177 -9.82 2.62 -0.29
N ASN A 178 -10.42 3.48 -1.13
CA ASN A 178 -11.37 4.48 -0.69
C ASN A 178 -12.62 3.86 -0.02
N MET A 179 -13.19 2.83 -0.65
CA MET A 179 -14.33 2.10 -0.09
C MET A 179 -13.96 1.42 1.23
N LEU A 180 -12.83 0.73 1.31
CA LEU A 180 -12.34 0.07 2.51
C LEU A 180 -12.14 1.08 3.65
N TYR A 181 -11.49 2.20 3.35
CA TYR A 181 -11.24 3.26 4.32
C TYR A 181 -12.55 3.85 4.87
N ALA A 182 -13.48 4.19 3.98
CA ALA A 182 -14.79 4.73 4.38
C ALA A 182 -15.62 3.69 5.14
N MET A 183 -15.61 2.43 4.72
CA MET A 183 -16.27 1.33 5.44
C MET A 183 -15.66 1.11 6.82
N GLU A 184 -14.36 1.29 7.02
CA GLU A 184 -13.73 1.19 8.35
C GLU A 184 -14.27 2.24 9.31
N ILE A 185 -14.32 3.50 8.86
CA ILE A 185 -14.86 4.61 9.67
C ILE A 185 -16.34 4.36 9.95
N PHE A 186 -17.12 4.01 8.93
CA PHE A 186 -18.55 3.77 9.08
C PHE A 186 -18.84 2.55 9.96
N TYR A 187 -18.04 1.48 9.86
CA TYR A 187 -18.19 0.26 10.66
C TYR A 187 -17.93 0.50 12.14
N SER A 188 -16.90 1.27 12.50
CA SER A 188 -16.68 1.72 13.89
C SER A 188 -17.95 2.34 14.46
N GLU A 189 -18.59 3.24 13.70
CA GLU A 189 -19.80 3.91 14.17
C GLU A 189 -21.05 3.04 14.09
N TRP A 190 -21.10 2.09 13.15
CA TRP A 190 -22.11 1.03 13.12
C TRP A 190 -22.07 0.16 14.37
N GLN A 191 -20.88 -0.17 14.87
CA GLN A 191 -20.71 -0.90 16.13
C GLN A 191 -21.13 -0.04 17.33
N ASN A 192 -20.71 1.22 17.38
CA ASN A 192 -21.08 2.15 18.44
C ASN A 192 -22.59 2.40 18.51
N ALA A 193 -23.25 2.44 17.34
CA ALA A 193 -24.68 2.73 17.24
C ALA A 193 -25.54 1.71 17.97
N GLU A 194 -25.08 0.47 18.13
CA GLU A 194 -25.77 -0.59 18.89
C GLU A 194 -26.14 -0.17 20.31
N GLN A 195 -25.34 0.70 20.92
CA GLN A 195 -25.48 1.17 22.30
C GLN A 195 -25.98 2.62 22.38
N ALA A 196 -26.26 3.27 21.24
CA ALA A 196 -26.64 4.67 21.24
C ALA A 196 -28.08 4.85 21.78
N SER A 197 -28.26 5.84 22.64
CA SER A 197 -29.52 6.09 23.35
C SER A 197 -30.69 6.54 22.48
N CYS A 198 -30.40 6.95 21.24
CA CYS A 198 -31.38 7.38 20.24
C CYS A 198 -31.94 6.21 19.41
N LEU A 199 -31.48 4.98 19.62
CA LEU A 199 -32.08 3.80 19.01
C LEU A 199 -33.21 3.27 19.90
N SER A 200 -34.30 2.86 19.26
CA SER A 200 -35.39 2.13 19.88
C SER A 200 -35.01 0.68 20.19
N ALA A 201 -34.14 0.07 19.38
CA ALA A 201 -33.58 -1.26 19.60
C ALA A 201 -32.22 -1.41 18.89
N PRO A 202 -31.30 -2.24 19.40
CA PRO A 202 -29.97 -2.46 18.79
C PRO A 202 -29.98 -3.03 17.37
N ASP A 203 -31.02 -3.78 17.02
CA ASP A 203 -31.29 -4.40 15.72
C ASP A 203 -32.27 -3.59 14.86
N ASN A 204 -32.64 -2.37 15.29
CA ASN A 204 -33.33 -1.44 14.43
C ASN A 204 -32.33 -0.88 13.41
N TRP A 205 -32.09 -1.64 12.35
CA TRP A 205 -31.06 -1.33 11.35
C TRP A 205 -31.26 0.00 10.64
N PHE A 206 -32.51 0.46 10.51
CA PHE A 206 -32.81 1.78 9.95
C PHE A 206 -32.27 2.90 10.85
N GLU A 207 -32.57 2.87 12.14
CA GLU A 207 -32.05 3.85 13.11
C GLU A 207 -30.55 3.70 13.32
N ARG A 208 -30.03 2.47 13.31
CA ARG A 208 -28.59 2.18 13.38
C ARG A 208 -27.83 2.77 12.20
N THR A 209 -28.37 2.66 10.99
CA THR A 209 -27.80 3.26 9.77
C THR A 209 -27.72 4.78 9.90
N ARG A 210 -28.80 5.42 10.37
CA ARG A 210 -28.84 6.88 10.58
C ARG A 210 -27.87 7.34 11.65
N ALA A 211 -27.76 6.58 12.74
CA ALA A 211 -26.83 6.85 13.83
C ALA A 211 -25.36 6.75 13.36
N ALA A 212 -25.03 5.66 12.68
CA ALA A 212 -23.70 5.45 12.10
C ALA A 212 -23.33 6.56 11.11
N TYR A 213 -24.25 6.97 10.22
CA TYR A 213 -23.98 8.07 9.28
C TYR A 213 -23.77 9.41 9.98
N ALA A 214 -24.60 9.74 10.98
CA ALA A 214 -24.46 10.98 11.74
C ALA A 214 -23.08 11.10 12.42
N ALA A 215 -22.56 9.98 12.92
CA ALA A 215 -21.22 9.89 13.49
C ALA A 215 -20.11 9.85 12.43
N TYR A 216 -20.30 9.14 11.31
CA TYR A 216 -19.38 9.14 10.16
C TYR A 216 -19.12 10.57 9.66
N ASN A 217 -20.18 11.35 9.49
CA ASN A 217 -20.10 12.71 8.97
C ASN A 217 -19.78 13.77 10.05
N GLY A 218 -20.19 13.55 11.30
CA GLY A 218 -20.07 14.52 12.40
C GLY A 218 -18.99 14.21 13.44
N GLY A 219 -18.33 13.06 13.33
CA GLY A 219 -17.49 12.45 14.36
C GLY A 219 -18.29 11.65 15.41
N PRO A 220 -17.63 10.74 16.17
CA PRO A 220 -18.30 9.78 17.07
C PRO A 220 -19.26 10.41 18.10
N SER A 221 -18.94 11.61 18.59
CA SER A 221 -19.79 12.35 19.54
C SER A 221 -21.14 12.81 18.97
N ARG A 222 -21.36 12.67 17.66
CA ARG A 222 -22.57 13.09 16.95
C ARG A 222 -23.50 11.93 16.58
N ILE A 223 -23.31 10.75 17.15
CA ILE A 223 -24.08 9.54 16.85
C ILE A 223 -25.61 9.69 16.97
N CYS A 224 -26.10 10.56 17.86
CA CYS A 224 -27.54 10.86 18.01
C CYS A 224 -27.98 12.19 17.38
N ARG A 225 -27.09 12.88 16.65
CA ARG A 225 -27.39 14.17 15.99
C ARG A 225 -28.60 14.06 15.06
N TRP A 226 -28.73 12.97 14.30
CA TRP A 226 -29.85 12.75 13.39
C TRP A 226 -31.23 12.76 14.07
N HIS A 227 -31.28 12.42 15.37
CA HIS A 227 -32.50 12.36 16.17
C HIS A 227 -32.72 13.67 16.92
N ASP A 228 -31.69 14.14 17.62
CA ASP A 228 -31.81 15.26 18.56
C ASP A 228 -31.83 16.62 17.87
N ASN A 229 -31.02 16.78 16.81
CA ASN A 229 -30.85 18.04 16.09
C ASN A 229 -30.25 17.75 14.68
N PRO A 230 -31.05 17.17 13.77
CA PRO A 230 -30.58 16.75 12.46
C PRO A 230 -30.06 17.95 11.67
N VAL A 231 -28.92 17.77 11.00
CA VAL A 231 -28.42 18.73 10.02
C VAL A 231 -28.86 18.34 8.61
N TRP A 232 -28.76 19.26 7.65
CA TRP A 232 -29.20 19.02 6.28
C TRP A 232 -28.51 17.81 5.63
N GLN A 233 -27.29 17.47 6.04
CA GLN A 233 -26.61 16.24 5.59
C GLN A 233 -27.30 14.96 6.09
N ASP A 234 -27.77 14.94 7.35
CA ASP A 234 -28.50 13.79 7.92
C ASP A 234 -29.85 13.60 7.21
N GLU A 235 -30.54 14.70 6.92
CA GLU A 235 -31.80 14.69 6.17
C GLU A 235 -31.58 14.29 4.70
N GLY A 236 -30.51 14.78 4.07
CA GLY A 236 -30.13 14.42 2.71
C GLY A 236 -29.78 12.93 2.59
N PHE A 237 -29.02 12.40 3.55
CA PHE A 237 -28.72 10.98 3.64
C PHE A 237 -30.00 10.16 3.81
N LEU A 238 -30.87 10.53 4.75
CA LEU A 238 -32.15 9.85 4.97
C LEU A 238 -32.98 9.81 3.68
N GLY A 239 -33.13 10.96 3.01
CA GLY A 239 -33.88 11.05 1.75
C GLY A 239 -33.32 10.13 0.67
N LYS A 240 -31.99 10.01 0.56
CA LYS A 240 -31.34 9.08 -0.39
C LYS A 240 -31.51 7.62 0.03
N PHE A 241 -31.37 7.31 1.31
CA PHE A 241 -31.53 5.96 1.87
C PHE A 241 -32.95 5.42 1.70
N GLU A 242 -33.97 6.27 1.89
CA GLU A 242 -35.38 5.90 1.69
C GLU A 242 -35.75 5.84 0.21
N ALA A 243 -35.31 6.82 -0.60
CA ALA A 243 -35.69 6.88 -2.01
C ALA A 243 -35.00 5.82 -2.87
N LYS A 244 -33.82 5.34 -2.47
CA LYS A 244 -33.03 4.32 -3.17
C LYS A 244 -32.91 4.62 -4.67
N SER A 245 -32.69 5.89 -5.01
CA SER A 245 -32.80 6.38 -6.39
C SER A 245 -31.81 5.74 -7.37
N TRP A 246 -30.75 5.09 -6.87
CA TRP A 246 -29.83 4.27 -7.66
C TRP A 246 -30.54 3.09 -8.35
N LEU A 247 -31.60 2.52 -7.74
CA LEU A 247 -32.36 1.42 -8.32
C LEU A 247 -33.01 1.77 -9.67
N ASN A 248 -33.24 3.06 -9.94
CA ASN A 248 -33.77 3.51 -11.24
C ASN A 248 -32.78 3.34 -12.39
N TYR A 249 -31.50 3.09 -12.09
CA TYR A 249 -30.42 2.97 -13.08
C TYR A 249 -29.80 1.56 -13.12
N ILE A 250 -30.30 0.63 -12.31
CA ILE A 250 -29.79 -0.74 -12.20
C ILE A 250 -30.82 -1.67 -12.83
N ALA A 251 -30.40 -2.38 -13.87
CA ALA A 251 -31.24 -3.35 -14.58
C ALA A 251 -31.05 -4.77 -14.03
N ALA A 252 -29.84 -5.07 -13.53
CA ALA A 252 -29.43 -6.36 -13.02
C ALA A 252 -28.85 -6.19 -11.60
N PRO A 253 -29.69 -6.13 -10.56
CA PRO A 253 -29.22 -5.91 -9.18
C PRO A 253 -28.32 -7.03 -8.65
N ASP A 254 -28.41 -8.22 -9.24
CA ASP A 254 -27.67 -9.44 -8.89
C ASP A 254 -26.55 -9.75 -9.89
N ALA A 255 -26.16 -8.80 -10.75
CA ALA A 255 -25.03 -8.98 -11.66
C ALA A 255 -23.74 -9.27 -10.87
N ILE A 256 -22.86 -10.09 -11.44
CA ILE A 256 -21.51 -10.35 -10.91
C ILE A 256 -20.68 -9.08 -11.09
N ALA A 257 -19.85 -8.73 -10.10
CA ALA A 257 -18.94 -7.60 -10.23
C ALA A 257 -17.93 -7.85 -11.37
N PRO A 258 -17.60 -6.82 -12.17
CA PRO A 258 -16.68 -6.98 -13.30
C PRO A 258 -15.21 -7.14 -12.88
N VAL A 259 -14.94 -7.19 -11.58
CA VAL A 259 -13.62 -7.36 -10.96
C VAL A 259 -13.79 -8.21 -9.69
N ASP A 260 -12.75 -8.94 -9.27
CA ASP A 260 -12.79 -9.69 -8.02
C ASP A 260 -12.64 -8.72 -6.85
N VAL A 261 -13.78 -8.31 -6.30
CA VAL A 261 -13.86 -7.27 -5.26
C VAL A 261 -13.15 -7.69 -3.98
N ALA A 262 -13.21 -8.96 -3.60
CA ALA A 262 -12.56 -9.45 -2.39
C ALA A 262 -11.04 -9.32 -2.51
N CYS A 263 -10.49 -9.76 -3.65
CA CYS A 263 -9.07 -9.64 -3.96
C CYS A 263 -8.61 -8.17 -3.99
N MET A 264 -9.38 -7.28 -4.62
CA MET A 264 -9.03 -5.85 -4.66
C MET A 264 -9.09 -5.18 -3.28
N LEU A 265 -9.97 -5.63 -2.38
CA LEU A 265 -10.07 -5.13 -1.00
C LEU A 265 -8.95 -5.65 -0.08
N GLU A 266 -8.29 -6.75 -0.45
CA GLU A 266 -7.11 -7.28 0.26
C GLU A 266 -5.81 -6.57 -0.14
N GLY A 267 -5.88 -5.56 -1.01
CA GLY A 267 -4.72 -4.80 -1.48
C GLY A 267 -3.90 -5.53 -2.55
N VAL A 268 -4.42 -6.64 -3.08
CA VAL A 268 -3.83 -7.31 -4.24
C VAL A 268 -4.19 -6.50 -5.48
N GLU A 269 -3.18 -5.90 -6.12
CA GLU A 269 -3.38 -5.26 -7.40
C GLU A 269 -3.59 -6.34 -8.47
N PHE A 270 -4.41 -6.04 -9.48
CA PHE A 270 -4.66 -6.88 -10.66
C PHE A 270 -5.69 -8.02 -10.59
N CYS A 271 -6.75 -7.87 -9.81
CA CYS A 271 -7.78 -8.89 -9.68
C CYS A 271 -8.84 -8.84 -10.81
N VAL A 272 -8.61 -9.59 -11.88
CA VAL A 272 -9.64 -9.87 -12.90
C VAL A 272 -10.76 -10.76 -12.32
N PRO A 273 -12.03 -10.58 -12.75
CA PRO A 273 -13.18 -11.25 -12.16
C PRO A 273 -13.06 -12.77 -12.22
N GLU A 274 -13.61 -13.42 -11.18
CA GLU A 274 -13.65 -14.86 -10.98
C GLU A 274 -14.01 -15.61 -12.25
N TYR A 275 -13.00 -16.27 -12.82
CA TYR A 275 -13.23 -17.43 -13.65
C TYR A 275 -13.82 -18.53 -12.76
N VAL A 276 -15.07 -18.92 -13.01
CA VAL A 276 -15.66 -20.09 -12.36
C VAL A 276 -15.02 -21.33 -12.99
N PRO A 277 -14.17 -22.08 -12.26
CA PRO A 277 -13.55 -23.26 -12.83
C PRO A 277 -14.63 -24.28 -13.24
N PRO A 278 -14.47 -24.98 -14.37
CA PRO A 278 -15.37 -26.06 -14.74
C PRO A 278 -15.38 -27.11 -13.61
N ALA A 279 -16.54 -27.73 -13.38
CA ALA A 279 -16.66 -28.76 -12.36
C ALA A 279 -15.57 -29.82 -12.53
N HIS A 280 -14.95 -30.23 -11.42
CA HIS A 280 -13.93 -31.27 -11.41
C HIS A 280 -14.41 -32.49 -12.20
N SER A 281 -13.68 -32.82 -13.27
CA SER A 281 -13.96 -33.98 -14.10
C SER A 281 -12.97 -35.07 -13.74
N ILE A 282 -13.46 -36.25 -13.37
CA ILE A 282 -12.62 -37.44 -13.18
C ILE A 282 -11.92 -37.82 -14.50
N GLU A 283 -12.50 -37.45 -15.65
CA GLU A 283 -11.91 -37.70 -16.97
C GLU A 283 -10.80 -36.69 -17.33
N ASN A 284 -10.80 -35.49 -16.73
CA ASN A 284 -9.76 -34.46 -16.89
C ASN A 284 -9.62 -33.64 -15.58
N PRO A 285 -8.96 -34.21 -14.56
CA PRO A 285 -8.92 -33.63 -13.22
C PRO A 285 -8.16 -32.30 -13.15
N GLU A 286 -7.33 -32.01 -14.16
CA GLU A 286 -6.45 -30.83 -14.22
C GLU A 286 -7.09 -29.61 -14.89
N THR A 287 -8.13 -29.78 -15.71
CA THR A 287 -8.78 -28.68 -16.45
C THR A 287 -9.26 -27.51 -15.58
N PRO A 288 -9.79 -27.73 -14.36
CA PRO A 288 -10.17 -26.64 -13.47
C PRO A 288 -8.97 -25.78 -13.02
N TRP A 289 -7.76 -26.32 -13.04
CA TRP A 289 -6.57 -25.70 -12.46
C TRP A 289 -5.66 -25.03 -13.48
N GLN A 290 -5.87 -25.31 -14.78
CA GLN A 290 -4.99 -24.85 -15.86
C GLN A 290 -4.90 -23.31 -16.01
N TYR A 291 -5.85 -22.57 -15.43
CA TYR A 291 -5.96 -21.10 -15.55
C TYR A 291 -5.88 -20.36 -14.22
N ASN A 292 -5.53 -21.06 -13.14
CA ASN A 292 -5.58 -20.52 -11.78
C ASN A 292 -4.23 -20.67 -11.09
N TYR A 293 -3.85 -19.66 -10.30
CA TYR A 293 -2.93 -19.94 -9.21
C TYR A 293 -3.63 -20.81 -8.16
N LEU A 294 -2.86 -21.63 -7.47
CA LEU A 294 -3.33 -22.57 -6.48
C LEU A 294 -2.55 -22.33 -5.20
N GLU A 295 -3.25 -22.06 -4.10
CA GLU A 295 -2.63 -21.93 -2.78
C GLU A 295 -2.67 -23.30 -2.09
N LEU A 296 -1.51 -23.88 -1.83
CA LEU A 296 -1.42 -25.15 -1.11
C LEU A 296 -1.72 -24.96 0.38
N THR A 297 -2.02 -26.04 1.10
CA THR A 297 -2.22 -25.97 2.56
C THR A 297 -1.00 -25.47 3.33
N SER A 298 0.19 -25.54 2.73
CA SER A 298 1.44 -24.99 3.27
C SER A 298 1.66 -23.50 2.96
N GLY A 299 0.78 -22.86 2.19
CA GLY A 299 0.74 -21.41 1.93
C GLY A 299 1.45 -20.96 0.65
N GLU A 300 2.20 -21.83 -0.03
CA GLU A 300 2.83 -21.50 -1.31
C GLU A 300 1.80 -21.37 -2.44
N ILE A 301 2.14 -20.54 -3.42
CA ILE A 301 1.30 -20.21 -4.56
C ILE A 301 1.85 -20.89 -5.81
N CYS A 302 1.03 -21.67 -6.48
CA CYS A 302 1.47 -22.62 -7.49
C CYS A 302 0.67 -22.55 -8.80
N LEU A 303 1.29 -23.04 -9.88
CA LEU A 303 0.60 -23.48 -11.10
C LEU A 303 0.68 -25.00 -11.20
N LEU A 304 -0.39 -25.64 -11.68
CA LEU A 304 -0.34 -27.04 -12.11
C LEU A 304 0.08 -27.11 -13.58
N GLU A 305 1.26 -27.67 -13.84
CA GLU A 305 1.83 -27.86 -15.17
C GLU A 305 2.42 -29.28 -15.26
N ASN A 306 2.13 -29.99 -16.35
CA ASN A 306 2.64 -31.36 -16.60
C ASN A 306 2.54 -32.34 -15.40
N GLY A 307 1.44 -32.28 -14.64
CA GLY A 307 1.21 -33.16 -13.49
C GLY A 307 2.08 -32.85 -12.27
N GLY A 308 2.56 -31.62 -12.10
CA GLY A 308 3.27 -31.16 -10.91
C GLY A 308 2.88 -29.74 -10.50
N PHE A 309 2.93 -29.46 -9.19
CA PHE A 309 2.79 -28.10 -8.68
C PHE A 309 4.13 -27.37 -8.79
N HIS A 310 4.12 -26.24 -9.46
CA HIS A 310 5.25 -25.33 -9.61
C HIS A 310 4.97 -24.07 -8.81
N CYS A 311 5.68 -23.88 -7.71
CA CYS A 311 5.29 -22.95 -6.66
C CYS A 311 6.32 -21.85 -6.43
N VAL A 312 5.85 -20.72 -5.91
CA VAL A 312 6.63 -19.67 -5.26
C VAL A 312 6.10 -19.47 -3.84
N LEU A 313 6.91 -18.85 -2.97
CA LEU A 313 6.52 -18.66 -1.57
C LEU A 313 5.39 -17.64 -1.38
N GLN A 314 5.30 -16.63 -2.26
CA GLN A 314 4.38 -15.50 -2.08
C GLN A 314 3.54 -15.23 -3.33
N GLN A 315 2.31 -14.75 -3.13
CA GLN A 315 1.37 -14.41 -4.22
C GLN A 315 1.94 -13.37 -5.19
N GLN A 316 2.68 -12.39 -4.68
CA GLN A 316 3.29 -11.33 -5.49
C GLN A 316 4.32 -11.85 -6.50
N ASP A 317 4.94 -13.00 -6.23
CA ASP A 317 5.92 -13.62 -7.12
C ASP A 317 5.24 -14.54 -8.15
N ALA A 318 3.99 -14.95 -7.93
CA ALA A 318 3.29 -15.91 -8.79
C ALA A 318 3.23 -15.52 -10.27
N PRO A 319 3.16 -14.22 -10.66
CA PRO A 319 3.24 -13.82 -12.06
C PRO A 319 4.51 -14.26 -12.79
N CYS A 320 5.63 -14.47 -12.10
CA CYS A 320 6.82 -15.01 -12.73
C CYS A 320 6.60 -16.44 -13.26
N LEU A 321 5.75 -17.25 -12.59
CA LEU A 321 5.49 -18.64 -12.99
C LEU A 321 4.79 -18.69 -14.34
N ASN A 322 3.91 -17.72 -14.61
CA ASN A 322 3.28 -17.58 -15.91
C ASN A 322 4.30 -17.28 -17.02
N ALA A 323 5.34 -16.49 -16.74
CA ALA A 323 6.42 -16.28 -17.71
C ALA A 323 7.26 -17.55 -17.90
N MET A 324 7.55 -18.30 -16.83
CA MET A 324 8.30 -19.55 -16.90
C MET A 324 7.59 -20.64 -17.73
N PHE A 325 6.26 -20.71 -17.63
CA PHE A 325 5.46 -21.76 -18.27
C PHE A 325 4.63 -21.27 -19.47
N ASP A 326 4.83 -20.02 -19.92
CA ASP A 326 4.06 -19.38 -21.01
C ASP A 326 2.53 -19.51 -20.81
N ARG A 327 2.07 -19.09 -19.63
CA ARG A 327 0.66 -19.18 -19.21
C ARG A 327 0.05 -17.83 -18.89
N VAL A 328 -1.29 -17.82 -18.86
CA VAL A 328 -2.07 -16.74 -18.28
C VAL A 328 -2.93 -17.33 -17.18
N SER A 329 -2.73 -16.84 -15.96
CA SER A 329 -3.50 -17.27 -14.78
C SER A 329 -4.19 -16.07 -14.13
N ILE A 330 -5.33 -16.30 -13.50
CA ILE A 330 -6.02 -15.22 -12.74
C ILE A 330 -5.21 -14.84 -11.50
N ALA A 331 -5.32 -13.58 -11.06
CA ALA A 331 -4.47 -13.04 -10.01
C ALA A 331 -4.75 -13.58 -8.60
N LYS A 332 -5.91 -14.20 -8.34
CA LYS A 332 -6.23 -14.81 -7.04
C LYS A 332 -5.98 -16.31 -7.06
N ALA A 333 -5.30 -16.82 -6.03
CA ALA A 333 -5.09 -18.25 -5.88
C ALA A 333 -6.32 -18.97 -5.33
N ILE A 334 -6.63 -20.14 -5.88
CA ILE A 334 -7.62 -21.06 -5.34
C ILE A 334 -6.97 -21.85 -4.21
N LYS A 335 -7.51 -21.74 -3.00
CA LYS A 335 -7.02 -22.51 -1.87
C LYS A 335 -7.44 -23.97 -1.99
N LEU A 336 -6.45 -24.85 -2.04
CA LEU A 336 -6.65 -26.29 -2.14
C LEU A 336 -6.83 -26.91 -0.74
N ASP A 337 -7.60 -27.99 -0.67
CA ASP A 337 -7.61 -28.83 0.52
C ASP A 337 -6.36 -29.73 0.60
N GLN A 338 -6.24 -30.50 1.69
CA GLN A 338 -5.08 -31.35 1.90
C GLN A 338 -5.00 -32.50 0.87
N ALA A 339 -6.14 -33.08 0.47
CA ALA A 339 -6.16 -34.17 -0.50
C ALA A 339 -5.76 -33.68 -1.89
N GLU A 340 -6.18 -32.48 -2.26
CA GLU A 340 -5.81 -31.81 -3.50
C GLU A 340 -4.33 -31.38 -3.50
N THR A 341 -3.83 -30.86 -2.37
CA THR A 341 -2.41 -30.52 -2.18
C THR A 341 -1.49 -31.72 -2.31
N ASP A 342 -1.91 -32.89 -1.80
CA ASP A 342 -1.11 -34.12 -1.84
C ASP A 342 -1.24 -34.89 -3.16
N ALA A 343 -2.12 -34.45 -4.08
CA ALA A 343 -2.41 -35.17 -5.31
C ALA A 343 -1.26 -35.12 -6.34
N TYR A 344 -0.37 -34.12 -6.26
CA TYR A 344 0.70 -33.89 -7.23
C TYR A 344 2.03 -33.55 -6.54
N PRO A 345 3.19 -33.94 -7.13
CA PRO A 345 4.49 -33.55 -6.61
C PRO A 345 4.69 -32.03 -6.69
N LYS A 346 5.36 -31.47 -5.67
CA LYS A 346 5.66 -30.03 -5.55
C LYS A 346 7.12 -29.72 -5.92
N THR A 347 7.31 -28.69 -6.72
CA THR A 347 8.61 -28.03 -6.96
C THR A 347 8.49 -26.58 -6.53
N LEU A 348 9.30 -26.17 -5.56
CA LEU A 348 9.39 -24.76 -5.13
C LEU A 348 10.50 -24.07 -5.92
N TYR A 349 10.15 -22.94 -6.54
CA TYR A 349 11.06 -22.07 -7.27
C TYR A 349 11.45 -20.89 -6.40
N GLU A 350 12.73 -20.52 -6.48
CA GLU A 350 13.21 -19.27 -5.93
C GLU A 350 12.76 -18.12 -6.85
N LYS A 351 12.34 -16.98 -6.28
CA LYS A 351 11.67 -15.91 -7.06
C LYS A 351 12.54 -15.39 -8.19
N HIS A 352 13.85 -15.20 -7.98
CA HIS A 352 14.77 -14.69 -9.00
C HIS A 352 15.03 -15.71 -10.11
N GLN A 353 15.06 -17.01 -9.79
CA GLN A 353 15.11 -18.06 -10.83
C GLN A 353 13.91 -17.98 -11.77
N CYS A 354 12.76 -17.63 -11.22
CA CYS A 354 11.52 -17.56 -11.96
C CYS A 354 11.40 -16.27 -12.77
N LEU A 355 11.72 -15.12 -12.15
CA LEU A 355 11.78 -13.81 -12.81
C LEU A 355 12.75 -13.78 -14.00
N ALA A 356 13.80 -14.62 -14.01
CA ALA A 356 14.72 -14.75 -15.14
C ALA A 356 14.04 -15.21 -16.45
N ASN A 357 12.80 -15.72 -16.40
CA ASN A 357 12.02 -16.11 -17.57
C ASN A 357 11.15 -14.96 -18.12
N LEU A 358 11.08 -13.82 -17.44
CA LEU A 358 10.42 -12.64 -17.98
C LEU A 358 11.18 -12.14 -19.20
N GLU A 359 10.53 -12.18 -20.37
CA GLU A 359 11.12 -11.67 -21.60
C GLU A 359 11.48 -10.18 -21.43
N ASN A 360 12.62 -9.76 -21.98
CA ASN A 360 13.07 -8.37 -21.94
C ASN A 360 13.01 -7.79 -20.52
N SER A 361 13.57 -8.50 -19.54
CA SER A 361 13.68 -8.06 -18.16
C SER A 361 15.14 -7.92 -17.74
N PHE A 362 15.34 -7.19 -16.65
CA PHE A 362 16.64 -7.04 -15.99
C PHE A 362 16.54 -7.60 -14.57
N ALA A 363 17.66 -8.10 -14.07
CA ALA A 363 17.77 -8.68 -12.74
C ALA A 363 18.23 -7.66 -11.69
N VAL A 364 17.99 -7.99 -10.42
CA VAL A 364 18.54 -7.26 -9.26
C VAL A 364 20.06 -7.12 -9.40
N GLY A 365 20.58 -5.93 -9.12
CA GLY A 365 21.99 -5.55 -9.28
C GLY A 365 22.33 -4.94 -10.64
N GLN A 366 21.60 -5.29 -11.71
CA GLN A 366 21.84 -4.72 -13.03
C GLN A 366 21.49 -3.24 -13.10
N SER A 367 22.06 -2.55 -14.09
CA SER A 367 21.83 -1.13 -14.34
C SER A 367 20.87 -0.93 -15.51
N VAL A 368 19.95 0.03 -15.35
CA VAL A 368 18.90 0.35 -16.32
C VAL A 368 18.86 1.85 -16.60
N ILE A 369 18.62 2.22 -17.86
CA ILE A 369 18.32 3.60 -18.27
C ILE A 369 16.81 3.76 -18.31
N ALA A 370 16.28 4.79 -17.65
CA ALA A 370 14.88 5.19 -17.82
C ALA A 370 14.69 5.92 -19.15
N GLU A 371 13.97 5.36 -20.12
CA GLU A 371 13.76 5.95 -21.45
C GLU A 371 12.65 7.03 -21.46
N LYS A 372 11.84 7.06 -20.39
CA LYS A 372 10.80 8.05 -20.13
C LYS A 372 10.95 8.59 -18.71
N ALA A 373 10.46 9.81 -18.52
CA ALA A 373 10.14 10.27 -17.19
C ALA A 373 8.89 9.52 -16.74
N THR A 374 8.93 8.94 -15.55
CA THR A 374 7.81 8.19 -14.97
C THR A 374 7.84 8.38 -13.46
N ASN A 375 6.67 8.51 -12.88
CA ASN A 375 6.51 8.69 -11.45
C ASN A 375 7.12 7.49 -10.72
N ILE A 376 7.80 7.77 -9.62
CA ILE A 376 8.38 6.79 -8.71
C ILE A 376 7.34 6.49 -7.64
N ARG A 377 7.11 5.21 -7.34
CA ARG A 377 6.02 4.75 -6.49
C ARG A 377 6.51 4.07 -5.22
N HIS A 378 5.74 4.12 -4.14
CA HIS A 378 6.08 3.47 -2.87
C HIS A 378 6.10 1.93 -2.97
N THR A 379 5.18 1.36 -3.76
CA THR A 379 5.11 -0.06 -4.14
C THR A 379 5.02 -0.18 -5.66
N ALA A 380 5.21 -1.38 -6.20
CA ALA A 380 4.89 -1.65 -7.61
C ALA A 380 3.43 -1.25 -7.88
N ALA A 381 3.18 -0.50 -8.97
CA ALA A 381 1.89 0.12 -9.35
C ALA A 381 1.15 0.99 -8.31
N GLY A 382 1.60 1.05 -7.06
CA GLY A 382 0.98 1.82 -6.00
C GLY A 382 1.29 3.31 -6.05
N THR A 383 1.38 3.94 -4.90
CA THR A 383 1.29 5.40 -4.76
C THR A 383 2.50 6.16 -5.25
N ASP A 384 2.27 7.29 -5.93
CA ASP A 384 3.31 8.25 -6.34
C ASP A 384 4.03 8.90 -5.14
N THR A 385 5.35 8.84 -5.15
CA THR A 385 6.26 9.49 -4.18
C THR A 385 6.41 11.00 -4.41
N GLN A 386 5.75 11.56 -5.44
CA GLN A 386 5.92 12.94 -5.93
C GLN A 386 7.32 13.20 -6.52
N HIS A 387 7.99 12.14 -6.94
CA HIS A 387 9.28 12.19 -7.61
C HIS A 387 9.23 11.39 -8.91
N ASP A 388 9.89 11.91 -9.94
CA ASP A 388 9.98 11.24 -11.23
C ASP A 388 11.35 10.62 -11.45
N ALA A 389 11.37 9.47 -12.10
CA ALA A 389 12.55 8.97 -12.77
C ALA A 389 12.97 9.96 -13.86
N VAL A 390 14.27 10.22 -13.95
CA VAL A 390 14.81 11.15 -14.92
C VAL A 390 15.11 10.39 -16.20
N LYS A 391 14.48 10.82 -17.30
CA LYS A 391 14.77 10.27 -18.63
C LYS A 391 16.28 10.34 -18.93
N GLY A 392 16.86 9.22 -19.35
CA GLY A 392 18.27 9.07 -19.67
C GLY A 392 19.18 8.85 -18.45
N LYS A 393 18.65 8.94 -17.22
CA LYS A 393 19.42 8.61 -16.02
C LYS A 393 19.55 7.08 -15.89
N VAL A 394 20.73 6.66 -15.47
CA VAL A 394 21.04 5.27 -15.13
C VAL A 394 20.70 5.04 -13.66
N TYR A 395 20.05 3.91 -13.38
CA TYR A 395 19.68 3.45 -12.05
C TYR A 395 20.17 2.03 -11.83
N GLN A 396 20.41 1.64 -10.57
CA GLN A 396 20.58 0.24 -10.19
C GLN A 396 19.24 -0.36 -9.78
N ILE A 397 18.98 -1.58 -10.22
CA ILE A 397 17.78 -2.34 -9.85
C ILE A 397 18.00 -2.99 -8.49
N LEU A 398 17.15 -2.65 -7.53
CA LEU A 398 17.20 -3.14 -6.14
C LEU A 398 16.14 -4.21 -5.86
N ASP A 399 15.08 -4.22 -6.67
CA ASP A 399 14.03 -5.23 -6.63
C ASP A 399 13.30 -5.27 -7.98
N VAL A 400 12.68 -6.40 -8.28
CA VAL A 400 11.88 -6.61 -9.49
C VAL A 400 10.55 -7.21 -9.11
N VAL A 401 9.47 -6.51 -9.46
CA VAL A 401 8.11 -7.01 -9.32
C VAL A 401 7.48 -7.15 -10.70
N ALA A 402 6.95 -8.32 -10.99
CA ALA A 402 6.21 -8.59 -12.21
C ALA A 402 4.73 -8.23 -12.02
N GLY A 403 4.16 -7.52 -12.99
CA GLY A 403 2.73 -7.29 -13.09
C GLY A 403 1.98 -8.52 -13.62
N THR A 404 0.76 -8.34 -14.08
CA THR A 404 -0.08 -9.47 -14.49
C THR A 404 0.49 -10.30 -15.62
N PRO A 405 0.07 -11.57 -15.74
CA PRO A 405 0.36 -12.37 -16.92
C PRO A 405 -0.10 -11.77 -18.27
N ALA A 406 -1.11 -10.89 -18.30
CA ALA A 406 -1.63 -10.37 -19.56
C ALA A 406 -0.72 -9.30 -20.18
N ASP A 407 -0.13 -8.43 -19.36
CA ASP A 407 0.79 -7.38 -19.82
C ASP A 407 2.27 -7.72 -19.55
N GLN A 408 2.53 -8.59 -18.57
CA GLN A 408 3.87 -8.87 -18.02
C GLN A 408 4.67 -7.58 -17.78
N SER A 409 3.98 -6.58 -17.22
CA SER A 409 4.58 -5.35 -16.73
C SER A 409 5.76 -5.66 -15.82
N ARG A 410 6.80 -4.83 -15.79
CA ARG A 410 7.82 -4.91 -14.75
C ARG A 410 7.90 -3.59 -13.99
N TYR A 411 8.10 -3.71 -12.69
CA TYR A 411 8.40 -2.59 -11.82
C TYR A 411 9.78 -2.82 -11.24
N TYR A 412 10.65 -1.81 -11.34
CA TYR A 412 12.00 -1.85 -10.78
C TYR A 412 12.08 -0.93 -9.58
N ARG A 413 12.47 -1.46 -8.42
CA ARG A 413 12.86 -0.61 -7.29
C ARG A 413 14.19 0.02 -7.60
N ILE A 414 14.26 1.33 -7.53
CA ILE A 414 15.45 2.14 -7.80
C ILE A 414 15.69 3.10 -6.63
N ARG A 415 16.96 3.49 -6.46
CA ARG A 415 17.31 4.64 -5.63
C ARG A 415 17.29 5.91 -6.47
N TYR A 416 16.52 6.92 -6.05
CA TYR A 416 16.38 8.17 -6.80
C TYR A 416 17.00 9.39 -6.13
N ASN A 417 17.31 9.30 -4.84
CA ASN A 417 18.16 10.22 -4.09
C ASN A 417 18.92 9.43 -3.01
N ALA A 418 19.80 10.07 -2.22
CA ALA A 418 20.71 9.38 -1.31
C ALA A 418 20.03 8.36 -0.37
N ASP A 419 18.84 8.68 0.13
CA ASP A 419 18.16 7.91 1.18
C ASP A 419 16.76 7.40 0.78
N SER A 420 16.32 7.66 -0.46
CA SER A 420 14.96 7.32 -0.91
C SER A 420 14.97 6.36 -2.09
N GLU A 421 14.07 5.39 -1.99
CA GLU A 421 13.87 4.33 -2.95
C GLU A 421 12.40 4.21 -3.30
N GLY A 422 12.12 3.74 -4.52
CA GLY A 422 10.76 3.49 -4.97
C GLY A 422 10.75 2.77 -6.31
N TYR A 423 9.56 2.36 -6.74
CA TYR A 423 9.34 1.58 -7.95
C TYR A 423 9.04 2.46 -9.14
N ILE A 424 9.69 2.18 -10.26
CA ILE A 424 9.34 2.76 -11.56
C ILE A 424 8.66 1.71 -12.42
N TYR A 425 7.68 2.12 -13.22
CA TYR A 425 7.15 1.28 -14.28
C TYR A 425 8.18 1.17 -15.42
N ALA A 426 8.52 -0.05 -15.80
CA ALA A 426 9.52 -0.35 -16.83
C ALA A 426 8.90 -0.93 -18.11
N GLY A 427 7.58 -0.82 -18.30
CA GLY A 427 6.88 -1.35 -19.47
C GLY A 427 6.41 -2.80 -19.32
N GLY A 428 5.48 -3.20 -20.17
CA GLY A 428 5.00 -4.56 -20.40
C GLY A 428 5.72 -5.23 -21.58
N VAL A 429 5.35 -6.46 -21.90
CA VAL A 429 6.05 -7.30 -22.90
C VAL A 429 6.19 -6.59 -24.26
N ARG A 430 5.22 -5.74 -24.62
CA ARG A 430 5.15 -5.08 -25.93
C ARG A 430 5.85 -3.73 -26.00
N ASP A 431 6.02 -3.04 -24.89
CA ASP A 431 6.49 -1.64 -24.88
C ASP A 431 7.71 -1.39 -23.98
N PHE A 432 8.27 -2.45 -23.37
CA PHE A 432 9.47 -2.43 -22.54
C PHE A 432 10.55 -1.47 -23.04
N SER A 433 10.96 -1.63 -24.30
CA SER A 433 12.07 -0.86 -24.90
C SER A 433 11.77 0.64 -25.01
N SER A 434 10.52 1.07 -24.82
CA SER A 434 10.14 2.47 -24.76
C SER A 434 10.22 3.07 -23.36
N TRP A 435 10.38 2.23 -22.33
CA TRP A 435 10.41 2.61 -20.92
C TRP A 435 11.78 2.38 -20.28
N ALA A 436 12.45 1.29 -20.63
CA ALA A 436 13.71 0.89 -20.04
C ALA A 436 14.66 0.29 -21.08
N SER A 437 15.96 0.55 -20.91
CA SER A 437 17.02 -0.09 -21.68
C SER A 437 18.22 -0.45 -20.79
N ALA A 438 19.05 -1.39 -21.24
CA ALA A 438 20.19 -1.85 -20.45
C ALA A 438 21.25 -0.76 -20.36
N ALA A 439 21.82 -0.57 -19.16
CA ALA A 439 23.02 0.24 -18.95
C ALA A 439 24.18 -0.64 -18.50
N THR A 440 25.41 -0.17 -18.72
CA THR A 440 26.58 -0.83 -18.12
C THR A 440 26.75 -0.36 -16.68
N HIS A 441 27.25 -1.23 -15.80
CA HIS A 441 27.41 -0.90 -14.39
C HIS A 441 28.34 0.31 -14.16
N GLU A 442 29.35 0.47 -15.01
CA GLU A 442 30.31 1.58 -14.94
C GLU A 442 29.70 2.94 -15.27
N SER A 443 28.52 2.97 -15.91
CA SER A 443 27.80 4.22 -16.19
C SER A 443 27.01 4.74 -14.99
N LEU A 444 26.86 3.94 -13.94
CA LEU A 444 26.22 4.34 -12.69
C LEU A 444 27.23 5.16 -11.83
N PRO A 445 26.84 6.34 -11.31
CA PRO A 445 27.68 7.09 -10.40
C PRO A 445 28.06 6.26 -9.17
N ASP A 446 29.29 6.41 -8.68
CA ASP A 446 29.77 5.62 -7.52
C ASP A 446 28.90 5.82 -6.27
N SER A 447 28.32 7.02 -6.09
CA SER A 447 27.38 7.31 -5.00
C SER A 447 26.07 6.54 -5.07
N ASP A 448 25.70 6.06 -6.26
CA ASP A 448 24.44 5.39 -6.54
C ASP A 448 24.63 3.86 -6.62
N LYS A 449 25.88 3.37 -6.51
CA LYS A 449 26.21 1.93 -6.45
C LYS A 449 25.94 1.38 -5.04
N LEU A 450 25.06 0.39 -4.97
CA LEU A 450 24.77 -0.35 -3.74
C LEU A 450 25.20 -1.80 -3.82
N ILE A 451 24.91 -2.42 -4.96
CA ILE A 451 25.20 -3.82 -5.22
C ILE A 451 26.43 -3.85 -6.12
N ALA A 452 27.48 -4.55 -5.70
CA ALA A 452 28.66 -4.72 -6.52
C ALA A 452 28.37 -5.67 -7.68
N MET A 453 29.03 -5.44 -8.80
CA MET A 453 28.96 -6.27 -10.00
C MET A 453 30.35 -6.83 -10.33
N THR A 454 30.40 -7.73 -11.30
CA THR A 454 31.65 -8.36 -11.74
C THR A 454 32.72 -7.31 -12.07
N GLY A 455 33.90 -7.46 -11.48
CA GLY A 455 35.04 -6.56 -11.64
C GLY A 455 35.17 -5.48 -10.57
N ASP A 456 34.14 -5.27 -9.75
CA ASP A 456 34.24 -4.36 -8.61
C ASP A 456 35.12 -4.93 -7.50
N THR A 457 35.64 -4.03 -6.66
CA THR A 457 36.33 -4.37 -5.43
C THR A 457 35.48 -3.97 -4.23
N LEU A 458 35.26 -4.91 -3.31
CA LEU A 458 34.59 -4.68 -2.03
C LEU A 458 35.55 -4.88 -0.87
N TYR A 459 35.26 -4.24 0.25
CA TYR A 459 35.95 -4.43 1.52
C TYR A 459 35.01 -5.02 2.55
N VAL A 460 35.49 -6.01 3.31
CA VAL A 460 34.73 -6.53 4.46
C VAL A 460 34.69 -5.47 5.56
N VAL A 461 33.49 -5.07 5.99
CA VAL A 461 33.32 -4.12 7.10
C VAL A 461 32.76 -4.79 8.37
N ASN A 462 32.17 -5.98 8.22
CA ASN A 462 31.67 -6.76 9.34
C ASN A 462 32.81 -7.04 10.35
N ALA A 463 32.63 -6.61 11.61
CA ALA A 463 33.66 -6.70 12.64
C ALA A 463 34.01 -8.15 13.01
N GLN A 464 33.11 -9.09 12.76
CA GLN A 464 33.31 -10.50 12.99
C GLN A 464 33.88 -11.20 11.76
N GLY A 465 34.12 -10.50 10.64
CA GLY A 465 34.44 -11.09 9.34
C GLY A 465 33.23 -11.79 8.71
N ILE A 466 33.42 -12.37 7.52
CA ILE A 466 32.35 -13.02 6.77
C ILE A 466 32.80 -14.44 6.37
N PRO A 467 32.01 -15.49 6.70
CA PRO A 467 32.30 -16.84 6.27
C PRO A 467 32.19 -16.95 4.75
N VAL A 468 33.12 -17.69 4.16
CA VAL A 468 33.17 -17.97 2.72
C VAL A 468 32.64 -19.37 2.49
N LYS A 469 31.67 -19.51 1.59
CA LYS A 469 31.04 -20.78 1.24
C LYS A 469 31.42 -21.24 -0.16
N ASP A 470 31.30 -22.54 -0.43
CA ASP A 470 31.50 -23.11 -1.77
C ASP A 470 30.30 -22.91 -2.72
N ALA A 471 29.13 -22.58 -2.17
CA ALA A 471 27.91 -22.22 -2.90
C ALA A 471 27.15 -21.10 -2.15
N PRO A 472 26.33 -20.28 -2.83
CA PRO A 472 25.53 -19.25 -2.18
C PRO A 472 24.36 -19.86 -1.38
N GLY A 473 23.85 -19.09 -0.41
CA GLY A 473 22.71 -19.49 0.41
C GLY A 473 23.00 -20.52 1.52
N GLU A 474 21.92 -21.09 2.07
CA GLU A 474 21.95 -22.14 3.09
C GLU A 474 22.67 -23.43 2.66
N PRO A 475 22.56 -23.92 1.40
CA PRO A 475 23.20 -25.17 0.99
C PRO A 475 24.74 -25.14 0.98
N GLY A 476 25.36 -23.96 0.99
CA GLY A 476 26.81 -23.81 0.91
C GLY A 476 27.54 -24.22 2.20
N THR A 477 28.64 -24.95 2.04
CA THR A 477 29.55 -25.35 3.11
C THR A 477 30.63 -24.29 3.29
N GLU A 478 30.92 -23.91 4.54
CA GLU A 478 32.01 -22.98 4.85
C GLU A 478 33.37 -23.59 4.48
N ILE A 479 34.13 -22.86 3.64
CA ILE A 479 35.47 -23.22 3.16
C ILE A 479 36.55 -22.28 3.67
N GLY A 480 36.17 -21.20 4.36
CA GLY A 480 37.07 -20.23 4.93
C GLY A 480 36.33 -19.00 5.45
N LYS A 481 37.08 -17.92 5.67
CA LYS A 481 36.56 -16.67 6.22
C LYS A 481 37.40 -15.51 5.73
N PHE A 482 36.75 -14.40 5.37
CA PHE A 482 37.42 -13.11 5.17
C PHE A 482 37.27 -12.25 6.43
N GLU A 483 38.34 -11.56 6.80
CA GLU A 483 38.38 -10.70 7.98
C GLU A 483 38.06 -9.25 7.61
N LYS A 484 37.68 -8.44 8.61
CA LYS A 484 37.44 -7.00 8.43
C LYS A 484 38.64 -6.34 7.76
N GLY A 485 38.38 -5.57 6.69
CA GLY A 485 39.37 -4.86 5.90
C GLY A 485 39.93 -5.64 4.71
N ASP A 486 39.61 -6.94 4.56
CA ASP A 486 40.00 -7.71 3.38
C ASP A 486 39.37 -7.09 2.12
N ALA A 487 40.20 -6.86 1.10
CA ALA A 487 39.79 -6.42 -0.23
C ALA A 487 39.45 -7.64 -1.10
N LEU A 488 38.26 -7.62 -1.70
CA LEU A 488 37.63 -8.74 -2.38
C LEU A 488 37.30 -8.35 -3.82
N GLU A 489 37.82 -9.09 -4.79
CA GLU A 489 37.42 -8.95 -6.19
C GLU A 489 36.10 -9.70 -6.43
N VAL A 490 35.09 -9.02 -6.96
CA VAL A 490 33.78 -9.59 -7.26
C VAL A 490 33.78 -10.28 -8.63
N HIS A 491 33.47 -11.57 -8.65
CA HIS A 491 33.37 -12.38 -9.87
C HIS A 491 31.92 -12.52 -10.36
N SER A 492 30.98 -12.68 -9.43
CA SER A 492 29.55 -12.75 -9.75
C SER A 492 28.69 -12.28 -8.58
N THR A 493 27.47 -11.88 -8.90
CA THR A 493 26.47 -11.40 -7.95
C THR A 493 25.18 -12.18 -8.13
N GLN A 494 24.61 -12.65 -7.03
CA GLN A 494 23.35 -13.37 -7.01
C GLN A 494 22.45 -12.76 -5.95
N SER A 495 21.18 -12.53 -6.30
CA SER A 495 20.13 -12.22 -5.34
C SER A 495 19.28 -13.47 -5.14
N MET A 496 18.96 -13.75 -3.89
CA MET A 496 18.18 -14.92 -3.49
C MET A 496 17.17 -14.51 -2.43
N GLY A 497 16.14 -15.31 -2.23
CA GLY A 497 15.23 -15.18 -1.09
C GLY A 497 14.25 -14.03 -1.21
N GLU A 498 13.36 -13.92 -0.24
CA GLU A 498 12.26 -12.94 -0.27
C GLU A 498 12.76 -11.51 -0.04
N HIS A 499 13.87 -11.36 0.68
CA HIS A 499 14.42 -10.06 1.07
C HIS A 499 15.52 -9.55 0.14
N ASN A 500 15.72 -10.21 -1.00
CA ASN A 500 16.82 -9.98 -1.92
C ASN A 500 18.17 -10.07 -1.20
N GLU A 501 18.40 -11.18 -0.50
CA GLU A 501 19.69 -11.55 0.07
C GLU A 501 20.76 -11.57 -1.03
N ILE A 502 21.80 -10.75 -0.87
CA ILE A 502 22.87 -10.57 -1.85
C ILE A 502 24.05 -11.46 -1.49
N TYR A 503 24.44 -12.30 -2.46
CA TYR A 503 25.62 -13.13 -2.40
C TYR A 503 26.60 -12.73 -3.49
N TYR A 504 27.86 -12.56 -3.11
CA TYR A 504 28.95 -12.31 -4.04
C TYR A 504 29.86 -13.52 -4.12
N GLU A 505 30.14 -14.00 -5.33
CA GLU A 505 31.32 -14.83 -5.55
C GLU A 505 32.53 -13.90 -5.58
N VAL A 506 33.44 -14.08 -4.65
CA VAL A 506 34.60 -13.21 -4.46
C VAL A 506 35.89 -14.01 -4.41
N SER A 507 37.00 -13.33 -4.66
CA SER A 507 38.32 -13.93 -4.41
C SER A 507 39.32 -12.96 -3.81
N THR A 508 40.24 -13.54 -3.04
CA THR A 508 41.57 -12.99 -2.77
C THR A 508 42.63 -13.87 -3.45
N ASN A 509 43.92 -13.52 -3.30
CA ASN A 509 45.03 -14.33 -3.80
C ASN A 509 45.06 -15.78 -3.22
N ALA A 510 44.32 -16.06 -2.14
CA ALA A 510 44.39 -17.33 -1.42
C ALA A 510 43.06 -18.10 -1.33
N LEU A 511 41.91 -17.44 -1.49
CA LEU A 511 40.59 -18.04 -1.28
C LEU A 511 39.58 -17.48 -2.28
N ARG A 512 38.72 -18.35 -2.83
CA ARG A 512 37.58 -17.98 -3.69
C ARG A 512 36.34 -18.73 -3.23
N GLY A 513 35.21 -18.03 -3.16
CA GLY A 513 33.92 -18.60 -2.80
C GLY A 513 32.85 -17.52 -2.65
N PHE A 514 31.70 -17.90 -2.11
CA PHE A 514 30.55 -17.04 -1.93
C PHE A 514 30.51 -16.43 -0.53
N ILE A 515 30.21 -15.14 -0.45
CA ILE A 515 29.92 -14.46 0.81
C ILE A 515 28.49 -13.92 0.81
N TYR A 516 27.84 -13.94 1.97
CA TYR A 516 26.63 -13.15 2.20
C TYR A 516 27.01 -11.70 2.46
N SER A 517 26.33 -10.76 1.81
CA SER A 517 26.59 -9.33 1.95
C SER A 517 25.40 -8.54 2.50
N GLY A 518 24.34 -9.19 2.97
CA GLY A 518 23.13 -8.52 3.46
C GLY A 518 21.91 -8.73 2.56
N SER A 519 20.82 -8.07 2.91
CA SER A 519 19.51 -8.02 2.24
C SER A 519 19.16 -6.60 1.81
N LEU A 520 18.25 -6.46 0.85
CA LEU A 520 17.75 -5.15 0.39
C LEU A 520 16.38 -4.79 0.98
N LEU A 521 15.59 -5.78 1.40
CA LEU A 521 14.23 -5.59 1.89
C LEU A 521 14.07 -6.02 3.35
N PRO A 522 13.17 -5.38 4.12
CA PRO A 522 12.42 -4.17 3.78
C PRO A 522 13.31 -2.91 3.69
N SER A 523 14.51 -2.97 4.30
CA SER A 523 15.54 -1.94 4.24
C SER A 523 16.91 -2.58 4.02
N SER A 524 17.78 -1.91 3.26
CA SER A 524 19.12 -2.40 2.99
C SER A 524 20.00 -2.44 4.25
N ASP A 525 20.66 -3.56 4.49
CA ASP A 525 21.70 -3.71 5.52
C ASP A 525 23.10 -3.98 4.94
N LEU A 526 23.27 -3.84 3.61
CA LEU A 526 24.50 -4.21 2.90
C LEU A 526 25.76 -3.57 3.49
N ALA A 527 25.64 -2.29 3.90
CA ALA A 527 26.72 -1.51 4.50
C ALA A 527 27.21 -2.04 5.86
N SER A 528 26.51 -3.00 6.47
CA SER A 528 26.95 -3.70 7.68
C SER A 528 27.89 -4.88 7.38
N TRP A 529 27.96 -5.28 6.11
CA TRP A 529 28.68 -6.48 5.66
C TRP A 529 29.87 -6.11 4.79
N THR A 530 29.62 -5.40 3.69
CA THR A 530 30.66 -4.98 2.74
C THR A 530 30.53 -3.50 2.35
N SER A 531 31.60 -2.92 1.81
CA SER A 531 31.65 -1.53 1.35
C SER A 531 32.53 -1.40 0.10
N PHE A 532 32.22 -0.45 -0.78
CA PHE A 532 33.11 -0.07 -1.89
C PHE A 532 34.34 0.72 -1.41
N GLU A 533 34.30 1.25 -0.19
CA GLU A 533 35.40 1.98 0.43
C GLU A 533 36.09 1.14 1.50
N ALA A 534 37.43 1.24 1.55
CA ALA A 534 38.21 0.59 2.58
C ALA A 534 37.82 1.15 3.96
N PRO A 535 37.62 0.29 4.98
CA PRO A 535 37.34 0.78 6.33
C PRO A 535 38.50 1.65 6.81
N GLU A 536 38.20 2.80 7.41
CA GLU A 536 39.23 3.66 7.98
C GLU A 536 40.06 2.87 9.01
N PRO A 537 41.39 2.97 8.97
CA PRO A 537 42.22 2.32 9.96
C PRO A 537 41.82 2.83 11.35
N GLU A 538 41.52 1.91 12.27
CA GLU A 538 41.21 2.26 13.65
C GLU A 538 42.36 3.09 14.20
N THR A 539 42.11 4.39 14.37
CA THR A 539 43.12 5.28 14.94
C THR A 539 43.33 4.76 16.37
N PRO A 540 44.56 4.37 16.75
CA PRO A 540 44.82 3.88 18.10
C PRO A 540 44.25 4.91 19.08
N PRO A 541 43.52 4.48 20.12
CA PRO A 541 43.03 5.42 21.11
C PRO A 541 44.22 6.24 21.58
N THR A 542 44.13 7.56 21.43
CA THR A 542 45.15 8.50 21.90
C THR A 542 45.50 8.09 23.33
N PRO A 543 46.77 7.75 23.65
CA PRO A 543 47.12 7.29 24.97
C PRO A 543 46.59 8.30 25.98
N GLU A 544 45.82 7.83 26.96
CA GLU A 544 45.39 8.68 28.06
C GLU A 544 46.63 9.40 28.61
N PRO A 545 46.59 10.74 28.74
CA PRO A 545 47.72 11.46 29.31
C PRO A 545 48.06 10.83 30.66
N PRO A 546 49.37 10.65 30.98
CA PRO A 546 49.78 10.02 32.22
C PRO A 546 49.08 10.72 33.38
N VAL A 547 48.36 9.93 34.18
CA VAL A 547 47.71 10.39 35.40
C VAL A 547 48.81 10.98 36.28
N THR A 548 48.93 12.31 36.28
CA THR A 548 49.71 13.03 37.27
C THR A 548 49.02 12.81 38.60
N GLU A 549 49.65 12.04 39.49
CA GLU A 549 49.24 11.93 40.89
C GLU A 549 48.98 13.34 41.46
N PRO A 550 47.79 13.62 41.98
CA PRO A 550 47.53 14.87 42.69
C PRO A 550 48.36 14.88 43.98
N PRO A 551 48.99 16.00 44.36
CA PRO A 551 49.58 16.13 45.68
C PRO A 551 48.49 15.96 46.73
N ALA A 552 48.79 15.18 47.77
CA ALA A 552 47.93 14.92 48.91
C ALA A 552 47.32 16.23 49.44
N GLN A 553 46.01 16.40 49.27
CA GLN A 553 45.28 17.53 49.82
C GLN A 553 44.33 17.07 50.93
N GLN A 554 44.57 17.72 52.06
CA GLN A 554 43.88 17.65 53.34
C GLN A 554 42.36 17.78 53.22
N ASP A 555 41.68 17.03 54.08
CA ASP A 555 40.31 17.23 54.47
C ASP A 555 39.96 18.71 54.69
N SER A 556 39.00 19.21 53.93
CA SER A 556 38.05 20.20 54.45
C SER A 556 36.73 20.08 53.69
N GLY A 557 35.66 19.83 54.45
CA GLY A 557 34.32 19.64 53.94
C GLY A 557 33.70 20.90 53.34
N GLY A 558 32.72 20.69 52.47
CA GLY A 558 31.88 21.75 51.94
C GLY A 558 30.96 21.22 50.85
N GLY A 559 29.72 20.89 51.21
CA GLY A 559 28.71 20.42 50.27
C GLY A 559 28.19 21.51 49.33
N SER A 560 27.63 21.09 48.20
CA SER A 560 26.70 21.89 47.40
C SER A 560 25.79 21.03 46.50
N LEU A 561 24.90 20.28 47.15
CA LEU A 561 23.59 19.93 46.60
C LEU A 561 22.73 21.21 46.56
N SER A 562 22.88 22.07 45.55
CA SER A 562 22.02 23.27 45.40
C SER A 562 22.16 23.96 44.04
N TYR A 563 21.67 23.32 42.96
CA TYR A 563 21.27 24.07 41.75
C TYR A 563 19.93 23.62 41.16
N ALA A 564 19.44 22.42 41.49
CA ALA A 564 18.11 21.96 41.06
C ALA A 564 16.94 22.55 41.88
N LEU A 565 17.17 23.04 43.11
CA LEU A 565 16.11 23.57 43.99
C LEU A 565 15.85 25.08 43.87
N LEU A 566 16.71 25.83 43.19
CA LEU A 566 16.58 27.30 43.06
C LEU A 566 15.79 27.74 41.81
N LEU A 567 15.64 26.89 40.79
CA LEU A 567 14.81 27.17 39.62
C LEU A 567 13.30 26.96 39.87
N LEU A 568 12.94 26.05 40.78
CA LEU A 568 11.53 25.75 41.10
C LEU A 568 10.85 26.82 41.98
N LEU A 569 11.61 27.65 42.70
CA LEU A 569 11.06 28.73 43.53
C LEU A 569 10.94 30.08 42.80
N TYR A 570 11.51 30.22 41.60
CA TYR A 570 11.39 31.45 40.81
C TYR A 570 10.08 31.55 40.02
N VAL A 571 9.46 30.41 39.68
CA VAL A 571 8.17 30.39 38.95
C VAL A 571 6.96 30.60 39.87
N ILE A 572 7.07 30.28 41.16
CA ILE A 572 5.93 30.39 42.10
C ILE A 572 5.77 31.83 42.65
N ARG A 573 6.73 32.74 42.45
CA ARG A 573 6.66 34.12 42.99
C ARG A 573 6.08 35.18 42.04
N LYS A 574 5.66 34.81 40.82
CA LYS A 574 5.03 35.73 39.85
C LYS A 574 3.49 35.65 39.77
N ARG A 575 2.86 35.07 40.81
CA ARG A 575 1.41 35.20 41.08
C ARG A 575 1.21 35.76 42.48
N ARG A 576 1.41 37.07 42.64
CA ARG A 576 0.80 37.97 43.66
C ARG A 576 1.43 39.35 43.52
N LEU A 577 0.87 40.15 42.62
CA LEU A 577 0.62 41.59 42.74
C LEU A 577 -0.44 41.95 41.70
#